data_AF-A0A0B8NS64-F1
#
_entry.id   AF-A0A0B8NS64-F1
#
_cell.length_a   1.000
_cell.length_b   1.000
_cell.length_c   1.000
_cell.angle_alpha   90.00
_cell.angle_beta   90.00
_cell.angle_gamma   90.00
#
_symmetry.space_group_name_H-M   'P 1'
#
loop_
_entity.id
_entity.type
_entity.pdbx_description
1 polymer ?
#
loop_
_entity_poly.entity_id
_entity_poly.type
_entity_poly.pdbx_seq_one_letter_code
_entity_poly.pdbx_strand_id
1 'polypeptide(L)'
;MLAYLSKAEPQQPTQIYLDMGTDETSDHTLEFEKIYLAGAEKLNAVLSEKPLLDLKYIIGEGDKHDGDAWGRRFPEMLEHFYAD
;
A
#
# COMPACT_ATOMS: atom_id res chain seq x y z
N MET A 1 12.87 1.80 8.33
CA MET A 1 11.39 1.85 8.36
C MET A 1 10.79 0.55 8.88
N LEU A 2 10.86 -0.58 8.16
CA LEU A 2 10.23 -1.86 8.60
C LEU A 2 10.58 -2.26 10.04
N ALA A 3 11.87 -2.21 10.41
CA ALA A 3 12.30 -2.54 11.78
C ALA A 3 11.69 -1.65 12.88
N TYR A 4 11.28 -0.42 12.55
CA TYR A 4 10.53 0.44 13.45
C TYR A 4 9.07 0.02 13.51
N LEU A 5 8.42 -0.17 12.35
CA LEU A 5 7.02 -0.58 12.28
C LEU A 5 6.76 -1.92 12.96
N SER A 6 7.70 -2.88 12.86
CA SER A 6 7.57 -4.17 13.56
C SER A 6 7.60 -4.05 15.09
N LYS A 7 8.07 -2.93 15.65
CA LYS A 7 8.15 -2.71 17.10
C LYS A 7 7.16 -1.67 17.62
N ALA A 8 6.76 -0.74 16.77
CA ALA A 8 5.87 0.36 17.15
C ALA A 8 4.43 -0.13 17.14
N GLU A 9 3.72 0.03 18.26
CA GLU A 9 2.30 -0.29 18.33
C GLU A 9 1.43 0.96 18.19
N PRO A 10 0.36 0.91 17.36
CA PRO A 10 -0.61 1.99 17.29
C PRO A 10 -1.22 2.19 18.68
N GLN A 11 -1.45 3.44 19.07
CA GLN A 11 -2.06 3.76 20.37
C GLN A 11 -3.58 3.93 20.26
N GLN A 12 -4.12 3.93 19.04
CA GLN A 12 -5.53 4.11 18.75
C GLN A 12 -5.90 3.32 17.48
N PRO A 13 -7.17 2.91 17.33
CA PRO A 13 -7.68 2.38 16.07
C PRO A 13 -7.34 3.31 14.91
N THR A 14 -6.71 2.78 13.86
CA THR A 14 -6.23 3.57 12.73
C THR A 14 -6.48 2.80 11.43
N GLN A 15 -7.17 3.44 10.49
CA GLN A 15 -7.33 2.91 9.13
C GLN A 15 -6.11 3.26 8.28
N ILE A 16 -5.66 2.33 7.47
CA ILE A 16 -4.54 2.50 6.55
C ILE A 16 -4.94 1.94 5.18
N TYR A 17 -4.78 2.78 4.16
CA TYR A 17 -4.85 2.35 2.78
C TYR A 17 -3.44 2.28 2.20
N LEU A 18 -3.13 1.17 1.54
CA LEU A 18 -1.89 0.94 0.82
C LEU A 18 -2.22 0.44 -0.58
N ASP A 19 -1.68 1.07 -1.63
CA ASP A 19 -1.81 0.59 -2.99
C ASP A 19 -0.47 0.56 -3.74
N MET A 20 -0.38 -0.32 -4.73
CA MET A 20 0.80 -0.47 -5.58
C MET A 20 0.41 -1.01 -6.96
N GLY A 21 1.00 -0.48 -8.03
CA GLY A 21 0.94 -1.09 -9.36
C GLY A 21 2.00 -2.18 -9.55
N THR A 22 1.76 -3.14 -10.44
CA THR A 22 2.76 -4.17 -10.75
C THR A 22 3.82 -3.72 -11.77
N ASP A 23 3.55 -2.62 -12.52
CA ASP A 23 4.49 -1.97 -13.46
C ASP A 23 4.78 -0.54 -12.96
N GLU A 24 5.03 -0.42 -11.65
CA GLU A 24 5.29 0.86 -10.96
C GLU A 24 6.68 1.39 -11.35
N THR A 25 6.82 1.84 -12.61
CA THR A 25 8.06 2.38 -13.16
C THR A 25 7.86 3.82 -13.60
N SER A 26 8.71 4.73 -13.11
CA SER A 26 8.81 6.11 -13.57
C SER A 26 10.00 6.32 -14.53
N ASP A 27 10.92 5.34 -14.60
CA ASP A 27 12.04 5.25 -15.52
C ASP A 27 12.49 3.77 -15.64
N HIS A 28 12.79 3.29 -16.85
CA HIS A 28 13.05 1.88 -17.17
C HIS A 28 14.47 1.40 -16.85
N THR A 29 15.23 2.17 -16.07
CA THR A 29 16.68 1.99 -15.90
C THR A 29 17.06 1.02 -14.77
N LEU A 30 16.11 0.61 -13.92
CA LEU A 30 16.30 -0.30 -12.77
C LEU A 30 15.02 -1.13 -12.56
N GLU A 31 15.10 -2.31 -11.93
CA GLU A 31 13.93 -3.13 -11.52
C GLU A 31 13.14 -2.47 -10.36
N PHE A 32 12.77 -1.21 -10.54
CA PHE A 32 12.07 -0.37 -9.57
C PHE A 32 10.76 -0.99 -9.14
N GLU A 33 9.95 -1.48 -10.07
CA GLU A 33 8.67 -2.15 -9.82
C GLU A 33 8.78 -3.27 -8.77
N LYS A 34 9.81 -4.12 -8.88
CA LYS A 34 10.00 -5.28 -7.98
C LYS A 34 10.39 -4.85 -6.58
N ILE A 35 11.20 -3.80 -6.46
CA ILE A 35 11.63 -3.27 -5.15
C ILE A 35 10.45 -2.63 -4.43
N TYR A 36 9.62 -1.88 -5.14
CA TYR A 36 8.47 -1.17 -4.56
C TYR A 36 7.34 -2.15 -4.21
N LEU A 37 7.03 -3.09 -5.11
CA LEU A 37 6.06 -4.15 -4.85
C LEU A 37 6.49 -5.02 -3.65
N ALA A 38 7.72 -5.50 -3.63
CA ALA A 38 8.22 -6.28 -2.49
C ALA A 38 8.29 -5.46 -1.20
N GLY A 39 8.50 -4.14 -1.29
CA GLY A 39 8.42 -3.22 -0.17
C GLY A 39 6.99 -3.10 0.38
N ALA A 40 6.02 -2.92 -0.49
CA ALA A 40 4.60 -2.83 -0.16
C ALA A 40 4.07 -4.15 0.43
N GLU A 41 4.45 -5.30 -0.12
CA GLU A 41 4.11 -6.61 0.43
C GLU A 41 4.65 -6.81 1.85
N LYS A 42 5.90 -6.42 2.11
CA LYS A 42 6.50 -6.48 3.46
C LYS A 42 5.80 -5.54 4.43
N LEU A 43 5.41 -4.35 3.98
CA LEU A 43 4.64 -3.41 4.79
C LEU A 43 3.27 -3.99 5.12
N ASN A 44 2.58 -4.55 4.13
CA ASN A 44 1.29 -5.20 4.32
C ASN A 44 1.38 -6.33 5.37
N ALA A 45 2.38 -7.20 5.24
CA ALA A 45 2.61 -8.27 6.20
C ALA A 45 2.80 -7.72 7.64
N VAL A 46 3.70 -6.75 7.84
CA VAL A 46 3.98 -6.19 9.18
C VAL A 46 2.80 -5.42 9.76
N LEU A 47 2.04 -4.69 8.94
CA LEU A 47 0.94 -3.86 9.41
C LEU A 47 -0.33 -4.69 9.69
N SER A 48 -0.58 -5.75 8.90
CA SER A 48 -1.73 -6.65 9.07
C SER A 48 -1.71 -7.43 10.39
N GLU A 49 -0.54 -7.58 11.01
CA GLU A 49 -0.39 -8.26 12.31
C GLU A 49 -0.82 -7.38 13.49
N LYS A 50 -1.11 -6.08 13.26
CA LYS A 50 -1.37 -5.12 14.34
C LYS A 50 -2.87 -4.97 14.59
N PRO A 51 -3.38 -5.33 15.78
CA PRO A 51 -4.81 -5.43 16.04
C PRO A 51 -5.56 -4.10 16.07
N LEU A 52 -4.85 -2.99 16.22
CA LEU A 52 -5.41 -1.63 16.17
C LEU A 52 -5.33 -1.00 14.78
N LEU A 53 -4.85 -1.74 13.77
CA LEU A 53 -4.85 -1.30 12.40
C LEU A 53 -5.95 -2.00 11.62
N ASP A 54 -6.70 -1.22 10.86
CA ASP A 54 -7.57 -1.69 9.80
C ASP A 54 -6.87 -1.36 8.48
N LEU A 55 -6.33 -2.37 7.80
CA LEU A 55 -5.47 -2.21 6.64
C LEU A 55 -6.16 -2.73 5.39
N LYS A 56 -6.33 -1.87 4.39
CA LYS A 56 -6.69 -2.26 3.02
C LYS A 56 -5.46 -2.17 2.13
N TYR A 57 -5.06 -3.31 1.56
CA TYR A 57 -3.98 -3.38 0.56
C TYR A 57 -4.54 -3.74 -0.82
N ILE A 58 -4.20 -2.95 -1.85
CA ILE A 58 -4.66 -3.17 -3.24
C ILE A 58 -3.48 -3.23 -4.20
N ILE A 59 -3.53 -4.21 -5.10
CA ILE A 59 -2.61 -4.31 -6.24
C ILE A 59 -3.35 -3.96 -7.52
N GLY A 60 -2.79 -3.03 -8.29
CA GLY A 60 -3.23 -2.75 -9.66
C GLY A 60 -2.38 -3.51 -10.68
N GLU A 61 -2.98 -4.52 -11.29
CA GLU A 61 -2.33 -5.32 -12.34
C GLU A 61 -2.03 -4.49 -13.59
N GLY A 62 -0.75 -4.39 -13.95
CA GLY A 62 -0.25 -3.59 -15.08
C GLY A 62 -0.29 -2.07 -14.87
N ASP A 63 -0.66 -1.61 -13.67
CA ASP A 63 -0.72 -0.20 -13.35
C ASP A 63 0.68 0.39 -13.18
N LYS A 64 0.84 1.62 -13.66
CA LYS A 64 2.10 2.38 -13.65
C LYS A 64 2.10 3.45 -12.58
N HIS A 65 3.26 4.09 -12.41
CA HIS A 65 3.43 5.25 -11.54
C HIS A 65 2.82 6.52 -12.18
N ASP A 66 1.50 6.54 -12.34
CA ASP A 66 0.78 7.66 -12.95
C ASP A 66 -0.59 7.93 -12.30
N GLY A 67 -1.12 9.13 -12.59
CA GLY A 67 -2.38 9.60 -12.03
C GLY A 67 -3.61 8.83 -12.53
N ASP A 68 -3.54 8.20 -13.71
CA ASP A 68 -4.67 7.43 -14.26
C ASP A 68 -4.83 6.10 -13.50
N ALA A 69 -3.71 5.45 -13.20
CA ALA A 69 -3.66 4.25 -12.35
C ALA A 69 -4.19 4.54 -10.95
N TRP A 70 -3.69 5.59 -10.28
CA TRP A 70 -4.21 5.99 -8.96
C TRP A 70 -5.68 6.38 -9.02
N GLY A 71 -6.10 7.07 -10.08
CA GLY A 71 -7.50 7.45 -10.30
C GLY A 71 -8.45 6.26 -10.36
N ARG A 72 -8.02 5.12 -10.93
CA ARG A 72 -8.82 3.88 -10.95
C ARG A 72 -9.00 3.27 -9.56
N ARG A 73 -7.99 3.36 -8.69
CA ARG A 73 -8.01 2.77 -7.33
C ARG A 73 -8.56 3.73 -6.26
N PHE A 74 -8.64 5.02 -6.58
CA PHE A 74 -9.14 6.05 -5.66
C PHE A 74 -10.53 5.76 -5.06
N PRO A 75 -11.54 5.23 -5.81
CA PRO A 75 -12.82 4.87 -5.22
C PRO A 75 -12.70 3.82 -4.09
N GLU A 76 -11.81 2.84 -4.22
CA GLU A 76 -11.59 1.83 -3.16
C GLU A 76 -10.96 2.42 -1.90
N MET A 77 -10.10 3.42 -2.06
CA MET A 77 -9.55 4.18 -0.93
C MET A 77 -10.68 4.92 -0.20
N LEU A 78 -11.57 5.58 -0.93
CA LEU A 78 -12.72 6.28 -0.35
C LEU A 78 -13.66 5.31 0.37
N GLU A 79 -13.94 4.16 -0.23
CA GLU A 79 -14.76 3.13 0.39
C GLU A 79 -14.15 2.65 1.70
N HIS A 80 -12.84 2.38 1.75
CA HIS A 80 -12.17 1.96 2.98
C HIS A 80 -12.28 3.00 4.10
N PHE A 81 -12.11 4.29 3.80
CA PHE A 81 -12.11 5.35 4.82
C PHE A 81 -13.50 5.87 5.20
N TYR A 82 -14.51 5.70 4.35
CA TYR A 82 -15.80 6.38 4.50
C TYR A 82 -17.02 5.50 4.30
N ALA A 83 -16.88 4.19 4.05
CA ALA A 83 -18.03 3.29 4.09
C ALA A 83 -18.51 3.10 5.54
N ASP A 84 -19.82 3.28 5.75
CA ASP A 84 -20.51 3.11 7.03
C ASP A 84 -20.71 1.63 7.41
#